data_AF-A0A955J3B3-F1
#
_entry.id   AF-A0A955J3B3-F1
#
_cell.length_a   1.000
_cell.length_b   1.000
_cell.length_c   1.000
_cell.angle_alpha   90.00
_cell.angle_beta   90.00
_cell.angle_gamma   90.00
#
_symmetry.space_group_name_H-M   'P 1'
#
loop_
_entity.id
_entity.type
_entity.pdbx_description
1 polymer ?
#
loop_
_entity_poly.entity_id
_entity_poly.type
_entity_poly.pdbx_seq_one_letter_code
_entity_poly.pdbx_strand_id
1 'polypeptide(L)'
;ETTSMVKEHAIEEMGRPDVWTAGEGGSGGSVQIQMISQNYPGLLDGITPGASFPDNSSPDYADCRLLQNYFDNTTTGQNLSEAQRASITGMESTVNGGCNPLGAGADVVNASEGCDENVVPVSVIFDPVTNPEGVRCTIWDNMINIYGPDPQTGYARRTYDNTGIQYGLQSYLDGDINMKRFLDLNEFIGGYDNNGILQPARSVANQDALNIAYKTGRFNTGAGNWASVPVIDRRTYQDVSANGNVHQFVNTYRLRARLDLYNGNHDNHVMFRAQGTANVNAMNTTAIDLLSDWLDAIAADDSSKSLPQKVVDNKPADAVDACWINGSRVNGVAEIGNDNPCENTYPPHSLPANRAGKPLNSIAGKCTLAPVDPADYGSPTPDQIARLNAIFPNGVCDWSQPGPGQGRLTSNNLNRSFGPGQNLTTANRRLGLVLDRYRVNQSRRGATVRMTASLSPCPAVTWQTVRFERRVKQGRNWVWRQVASRMATGNRCQANFRVERIRRQTRLRARVVSIDGFRWAASPVRTVRINPVRRDRR
;
A
#
# COMPACT_ATOMS: atom_id res chain seq x y z
N GLU A 1 10.50 5.83 3.16
CA GLU A 1 11.91 6.25 3.15
C GLU A 1 12.76 5.32 2.29
N THR A 2 12.91 4.04 2.62
CA THR A 2 13.75 3.11 1.83
C THR A 2 13.43 3.11 0.34
N THR A 3 12.15 2.98 -0.04
CA THR A 3 11.73 3.03 -1.46
C THR A 3 12.13 4.33 -2.16
N SER A 4 12.00 5.49 -1.48
CA SER A 4 12.39 6.77 -2.07
C SER A 4 13.89 6.89 -2.22
N MET A 5 14.66 6.53 -1.19
CA MET A 5 16.12 6.59 -1.19
C MET A 5 16.75 5.63 -2.21
N VAL A 6 16.20 4.41 -2.35
CA VAL A 6 16.66 3.44 -3.34
C VAL A 6 16.34 3.92 -4.75
N LYS A 7 15.15 4.47 -4.99
CA LYS A 7 14.78 5.05 -6.30
C LYS A 7 15.66 6.24 -6.65
N GLU A 8 15.91 7.13 -5.69
CA GLU A 8 16.87 8.25 -5.77
C GLU A 8 18.26 7.77 -6.21
N HIS A 9 18.85 6.86 -5.43
CA HIS A 9 20.18 6.33 -5.69
C HIS A 9 20.26 5.64 -7.06
N ALA A 10 19.24 4.85 -7.42
CA ALA A 10 19.16 4.21 -8.73
C ALA A 10 19.15 5.23 -9.88
N ILE A 11 18.39 6.33 -9.74
CA ILE A 11 18.33 7.41 -10.74
C ILE A 11 19.67 8.13 -10.85
N GLU A 12 20.37 8.35 -9.73
CA GLU A 12 21.67 9.02 -9.70
C GLU A 12 22.77 8.19 -10.37
N GLU A 13 22.81 6.90 -10.10
CA GLU A 13 23.85 5.99 -10.59
C GLU A 13 23.58 5.49 -12.02
N MET A 14 22.34 5.09 -12.31
CA MET A 14 21.98 4.44 -13.57
C MET A 14 21.26 5.38 -14.55
N GLY A 15 20.83 6.56 -14.09
CA GLY A 15 19.91 7.42 -14.82
C GLY A 15 18.46 7.08 -14.51
N ARG A 16 17.55 8.02 -14.83
CA ARG A 16 16.12 7.80 -14.62
C ARG A 16 15.64 6.61 -15.47
N PRO A 17 14.84 5.68 -14.91
CA PRO A 17 14.16 4.66 -15.72
C PRO A 17 13.47 5.33 -16.90
N ASP A 18 13.67 4.79 -18.10
CA ASP A 18 13.18 5.44 -19.32
C ASP A 18 11.64 5.48 -19.37
N VAL A 19 10.95 4.63 -18.59
CA VAL A 19 9.50 4.42 -18.71
C VAL A 19 8.76 4.47 -17.35
N TRP A 20 8.95 3.50 -16.45
CA TRP A 20 8.18 3.38 -15.19
C TRP A 20 8.96 2.67 -14.07
N THR A 21 8.44 2.69 -12.84
CA THR A 21 8.92 1.95 -11.66
C THR A 21 7.77 1.15 -11.06
N ALA A 22 7.85 -0.18 -11.04
CA ALA A 22 6.83 -1.04 -10.44
C ALA A 22 7.32 -1.68 -9.13
N GLY A 23 6.37 -2.05 -8.26
CA GLY A 23 6.65 -2.79 -7.02
C GLY A 23 6.01 -4.17 -7.02
N GLU A 24 6.75 -5.18 -6.59
CA GLU A 24 6.25 -6.54 -6.37
C GLU A 24 6.47 -6.94 -4.91
N GLY A 25 5.48 -7.56 -4.27
CA GLY A 25 5.62 -7.93 -2.86
C GLY A 25 4.51 -8.85 -2.37
N GLY A 26 4.90 -9.95 -1.73
CA GLY A 26 3.99 -10.90 -1.09
C GLY A 26 3.79 -10.60 0.41
N SER A 27 2.63 -10.93 0.97
CA SER A 27 2.38 -10.88 2.43
C SER A 27 2.69 -9.50 3.03
N GLY A 28 3.61 -9.36 3.99
CA GLY A 28 4.04 -8.05 4.52
C GLY A 28 4.57 -7.08 3.44
N GLY A 29 5.18 -7.60 2.37
CA GLY A 29 5.60 -6.82 1.21
C GLY A 29 4.42 -6.26 0.42
N SER A 30 3.28 -6.97 0.39
CA SER A 30 2.06 -6.47 -0.23
C SER A 30 1.56 -5.22 0.50
N VAL A 31 1.58 -5.23 1.85
CA VAL A 31 1.19 -4.08 2.67
C VAL A 31 2.09 -2.90 2.35
N GLN A 32 3.41 -3.12 2.26
CA GLN A 32 4.35 -2.05 1.95
C GLN A 32 4.04 -1.37 0.61
N ILE A 33 3.94 -2.13 -0.48
CA ILE A 33 3.72 -1.52 -1.81
C ILE A 33 2.33 -0.88 -1.93
N GLN A 34 1.31 -1.46 -1.30
CA GLN A 34 -0.05 -0.90 -1.25
C GLN A 34 -0.07 0.44 -0.48
N MET A 35 0.56 0.48 0.69
CA MET A 35 0.62 1.68 1.53
C MET A 35 1.51 2.76 0.91
N ILE A 36 2.56 2.39 0.18
CA ILE A 36 3.36 3.31 -0.62
C ILE A 36 2.50 3.92 -1.73
N SER A 37 1.80 3.08 -2.50
CA SER A 37 0.92 3.51 -3.59
C SER A 37 -0.22 4.40 -3.12
N GLN A 38 -0.76 4.18 -1.92
CA GLN A 38 -1.76 5.07 -1.30
C GLN A 38 -1.15 6.42 -0.93
N ASN A 39 -0.07 6.40 -0.14
CA ASN A 39 0.37 7.56 0.64
C ASN A 39 1.47 8.41 -0.02
N TYR A 40 2.20 7.86 -1.00
CA TYR A 40 3.38 8.48 -1.62
C TYR A 40 3.27 8.47 -3.17
N PRO A 41 2.43 9.36 -3.73
CA PRO A 41 2.17 9.43 -5.17
C PRO A 41 3.44 9.44 -6.03
N GLY A 42 3.56 8.48 -6.96
CA GLY A 42 4.63 8.39 -7.96
C GLY A 42 6.01 7.90 -7.47
N LEU A 43 6.07 7.31 -6.28
CA LEU A 43 7.16 6.38 -5.95
C LEU A 43 7.02 5.07 -6.74
N LEU A 44 5.81 4.55 -6.90
CA LEU A 44 5.47 3.39 -7.71
C LEU A 44 4.44 3.80 -8.76
N ASP A 45 4.68 3.40 -10.01
CA ASP A 45 3.83 3.65 -11.16
C ASP A 45 2.82 2.50 -11.38
N GLY A 46 3.10 1.29 -10.85
CA GLY A 46 2.24 0.10 -10.88
C GLY A 46 2.65 -0.91 -9.79
N ILE A 47 1.76 -1.80 -9.38
CA ILE A 47 2.09 -2.81 -8.35
C ILE A 47 1.53 -4.21 -8.64
N THR A 48 2.28 -5.23 -8.23
CA THR A 48 1.86 -6.64 -8.22
C THR A 48 1.91 -7.18 -6.79
N PRO A 49 0.93 -6.84 -5.92
CA PRO A 49 0.85 -7.42 -4.60
C PRO A 49 0.51 -8.90 -4.69
N GLY A 50 0.98 -9.68 -3.72
CA GLY A 50 0.60 -11.07 -3.60
C GLY A 50 0.29 -11.48 -2.17
N ALA A 51 -0.57 -12.48 -2.02
CA ALA A 51 -0.99 -12.97 -0.71
C ALA A 51 -1.38 -11.81 0.23
N SER A 52 -2.18 -10.89 -0.31
CA SER A 52 -2.29 -9.52 0.19
C SER A 52 -2.93 -9.40 1.56
N PHE A 53 -2.54 -8.37 2.31
CA PHE A 53 -3.30 -7.83 3.43
C PHE A 53 -3.66 -6.38 3.10
N PRO A 54 -4.84 -5.88 3.52
CA PRO A 54 -5.18 -4.49 3.25
C PRO A 54 -4.20 -3.52 3.91
N ASP A 55 -3.91 -3.73 5.20
CA ASP A 55 -2.96 -2.94 5.99
C ASP A 55 -2.51 -3.73 7.23
N ASN A 56 -1.61 -3.13 8.00
CA ASN A 56 -1.09 -3.70 9.24
C ASN A 56 -1.66 -3.01 10.50
N SER A 57 -2.63 -2.11 10.33
CA SER A 57 -3.18 -1.29 11.43
C SER A 57 -4.46 -1.88 12.02
N SER A 58 -5.09 -2.82 11.33
CA SER A 58 -6.21 -3.65 11.81
C SER A 58 -5.97 -5.15 11.55
N PRO A 59 -4.94 -5.78 12.14
CA PRO A 59 -4.65 -7.17 11.87
C PRO A 59 -5.68 -8.11 12.51
N ASP A 60 -6.17 -9.08 11.74
CA ASP A 60 -7.04 -10.17 12.23
C ASP A 60 -6.28 -11.15 13.16
N TYR A 61 -4.95 -11.02 13.27
CA TYR A 61 -4.09 -11.83 14.16
C TYR A 61 -4.56 -11.78 15.61
N ALA A 62 -4.83 -10.58 16.12
CA ALA A 62 -5.22 -10.36 17.50
C ALA A 62 -6.55 -11.06 17.84
N ASP A 63 -7.53 -10.98 16.94
CA ASP A 63 -8.83 -11.63 17.09
C ASP A 63 -8.70 -13.16 17.06
N CYS A 64 -7.88 -13.71 16.16
CA CYS A 64 -7.63 -15.14 16.13
C CYS A 64 -6.95 -15.66 17.40
N ARG A 65 -5.97 -14.93 17.97
CA ARG A 65 -5.34 -15.33 19.23
C ARG A 65 -6.31 -15.25 20.41
N LEU A 66 -7.25 -14.30 20.43
CA LEU A 66 -8.33 -14.28 21.42
C LEU A 66 -9.25 -15.50 21.27
N LEU A 67 -9.66 -15.82 20.04
CA LEU A 67 -10.55 -16.96 19.77
C LEU A 67 -9.90 -18.29 20.15
N GLN A 68 -8.62 -18.48 19.84
CA GLN A 68 -7.87 -19.65 20.30
C GLN A 68 -7.80 -19.75 21.80
N ASN A 69 -7.46 -18.65 22.48
CA ASN A 69 -7.45 -18.64 23.95
C ASN A 69 -8.83 -19.04 24.51
N TYR A 70 -9.92 -18.55 23.92
CA TYR A 70 -11.27 -18.99 24.30
C TYR A 70 -11.50 -20.48 24.02
N PHE A 71 -11.18 -20.96 22.82
CA PHE A 71 -11.38 -22.38 22.42
C PHE A 71 -10.58 -23.34 23.30
N ASP A 72 -9.35 -22.97 23.64
CA ASP A 72 -8.39 -23.87 24.28
C ASP A 72 -8.42 -23.76 25.81
N ASN A 73 -8.72 -22.58 26.37
CA ASN A 73 -8.60 -22.32 27.82
C ASN A 73 -9.93 -22.07 28.54
N THR A 74 -11.08 -22.25 27.88
CA THR A 74 -12.40 -22.20 28.54
C THR A 74 -13.18 -23.49 28.34
N THR A 75 -13.89 -23.93 29.38
CA THR A 75 -14.76 -25.12 29.28
C THR A 75 -15.85 -24.94 28.22
N THR A 76 -16.36 -23.72 28.01
CA THR A 76 -17.40 -23.44 27.01
C THR A 76 -16.85 -23.48 25.58
N GLY A 77 -15.61 -23.04 25.37
CA GLY A 77 -14.91 -23.12 24.09
C GLY A 77 -14.45 -24.54 23.73
N GLN A 78 -13.89 -25.28 24.69
CA GLN A 78 -13.45 -26.67 24.50
C GLN A 78 -14.61 -27.60 24.09
N ASN A 79 -15.83 -27.26 24.55
CA ASN A 79 -17.05 -28.00 24.22
C ASN A 79 -17.67 -27.65 22.84
N LEU A 80 -17.08 -26.74 22.07
CA LEU A 80 -17.47 -26.50 20.68
C LEU A 80 -16.85 -27.57 19.78
N SER A 81 -17.62 -28.04 18.80
CA SER A 81 -17.05 -28.88 17.74
C SER A 81 -16.14 -28.06 16.83
N GLU A 82 -15.23 -28.71 16.13
CA GLU A 82 -14.37 -28.05 15.14
C GLU A 82 -15.17 -27.35 14.03
N ALA A 83 -16.32 -27.91 13.62
CA ALA A 83 -17.22 -27.26 12.67
C ALA A 83 -17.82 -25.95 13.24
N GLN A 84 -18.15 -25.92 14.53
CA GLN A 84 -18.62 -24.70 15.19
C GLN A 84 -17.50 -23.67 15.33
N ARG A 85 -16.27 -24.09 15.62
CA ARG A 85 -15.12 -23.18 15.64
C ARG A 85 -14.87 -22.57 14.26
N ALA A 86 -14.91 -23.39 13.21
CA ALA A 86 -14.78 -22.92 11.82
C ALA A 86 -15.92 -21.98 11.42
N SER A 87 -17.17 -22.21 11.85
CA SER A 87 -18.27 -21.29 11.55
C SER A 87 -18.19 -19.96 12.33
N ILE A 88 -17.61 -19.96 13.54
CA ILE A 88 -17.34 -18.75 14.33
C ILE A 88 -16.29 -17.88 13.64
N THR A 89 -15.18 -18.47 13.18
CA THR A 89 -14.09 -17.75 12.52
C THR A 89 -14.41 -17.43 11.06
N GLY A 90 -15.22 -18.28 10.42
CA GLY A 90 -15.54 -18.22 8.99
C GLY A 90 -14.43 -18.71 8.08
N MET A 91 -13.38 -19.33 8.63
CA MET A 91 -12.27 -19.91 7.88
C MET A 91 -12.57 -21.37 7.52
N GLU A 92 -12.02 -21.86 6.42
CA GLU A 92 -12.28 -23.22 5.93
C GLU A 92 -11.65 -24.31 6.79
N SER A 93 -10.45 -24.05 7.32
CA SER A 93 -9.76 -25.04 8.15
C SER A 93 -10.58 -25.32 9.41
N THR A 94 -10.85 -26.60 9.62
CA THR A 94 -11.53 -27.10 10.83
C THR A 94 -10.56 -27.31 11.98
N VAL A 95 -9.26 -27.08 11.83
CA VAL A 95 -8.32 -27.24 12.96
C VAL A 95 -8.32 -25.97 13.79
N ASN A 96 -8.97 -26.00 14.96
CA ASN A 96 -9.15 -24.88 15.87
C ASN A 96 -9.76 -23.64 15.18
N GLY A 97 -10.73 -23.89 14.30
CA GLY A 97 -11.35 -22.87 13.44
C GLY A 97 -10.40 -22.18 12.47
N GLY A 98 -9.24 -22.77 12.16
CA GLY A 98 -8.28 -22.22 11.20
C GLY A 98 -7.44 -21.04 11.72
N CYS A 99 -7.65 -20.61 12.97
CA CYS A 99 -6.97 -19.46 13.54
C CYS A 99 -5.51 -19.72 13.94
N ASN A 100 -5.06 -20.98 13.98
CA ASN A 100 -3.68 -21.40 14.30
C ASN A 100 -2.56 -20.49 13.76
N PRO A 101 -2.42 -20.32 12.45
CA PRO A 101 -1.34 -19.51 11.90
C PRO A 101 -1.57 -18.00 12.11
N LEU A 102 -2.82 -17.53 12.12
CA LEU A 102 -3.12 -16.11 12.38
C LEU A 102 -2.84 -15.73 13.83
N GLY A 103 -3.24 -16.57 14.78
CA GLY A 103 -3.02 -16.35 16.20
C GLY A 103 -1.54 -16.44 16.59
N ALA A 104 -0.77 -17.33 15.97
CA ALA A 104 0.70 -17.34 16.10
C ALA A 104 1.33 -16.04 15.60
N GLY A 105 0.77 -15.41 14.55
CA GLY A 105 1.22 -14.10 14.08
C GLY A 105 0.92 -12.93 15.04
N ALA A 106 0.17 -13.16 16.13
CA ALA A 106 -0.20 -12.12 17.09
C ALA A 106 0.90 -11.81 18.11
N ASP A 107 2.08 -12.44 18.03
CA ASP A 107 3.26 -12.07 18.84
C ASP A 107 3.60 -10.57 18.71
N VAL A 108 3.31 -9.99 17.53
CA VAL A 108 3.46 -8.55 17.26
C VAL A 108 2.51 -7.66 18.09
N VAL A 109 1.53 -8.21 18.81
CA VAL A 109 0.72 -7.43 19.76
C VAL A 109 1.34 -7.42 21.16
N ASN A 110 2.23 -8.36 21.47
CA ASN A 110 2.88 -8.52 22.76
C ASN A 110 4.26 -7.86 22.77
N ALA A 111 4.50 -7.06 23.81
CA ALA A 111 5.69 -6.23 23.93
C ALA A 111 6.98 -7.04 24.12
N SER A 112 6.88 -8.22 24.74
CA SER A 112 8.01 -9.13 24.97
C SER A 112 8.19 -10.13 23.82
N GLU A 113 7.09 -10.64 23.24
CA GLU A 113 7.15 -11.69 22.19
C GLU A 113 7.43 -11.14 20.80
N GLY A 114 7.11 -9.87 20.52
CA GLY A 114 7.23 -9.31 19.16
C GLY A 114 8.65 -9.08 18.67
N CYS A 115 9.68 -9.29 19.51
CA CYS A 115 11.08 -9.07 19.14
C CYS A 115 11.67 -10.33 18.48
N ASP A 116 12.43 -10.16 17.39
CA ASP A 116 13.28 -11.23 16.87
C ASP A 116 14.55 -11.33 17.73
N GLU A 117 14.62 -12.35 18.59
CA GLU A 117 15.72 -12.58 19.52
C GLU A 117 17.08 -12.85 18.83
N ASN A 118 17.07 -13.17 17.52
CA ASN A 118 18.32 -13.28 16.75
C ASN A 118 18.92 -11.90 16.40
N VAL A 119 18.10 -10.85 16.46
CA VAL A 119 18.47 -9.47 16.13
C VAL A 119 18.55 -8.62 17.39
N VAL A 120 17.62 -8.80 18.32
CA VAL A 120 17.53 -8.06 19.58
C VAL A 120 17.95 -8.97 20.73
N PRO A 121 19.07 -8.71 21.44
CA PRO A 121 19.48 -9.54 22.57
C PRO A 121 18.39 -9.62 23.64
N VAL A 122 18.10 -10.83 24.12
CA VAL A 122 17.06 -11.08 25.14
C VAL A 122 17.23 -10.19 26.38
N SER A 123 18.46 -9.91 26.78
CA SER A 123 18.77 -9.06 27.95
C SER A 123 18.30 -7.62 27.84
N VAL A 124 17.93 -7.13 26.64
CA VAL A 124 17.41 -5.77 26.45
C VAL A 124 15.93 -5.75 26.09
N ILE A 125 15.29 -6.91 25.90
CA ILE A 125 13.86 -7.00 25.58
C ILE A 125 13.04 -6.62 26.81
N PHE A 126 11.92 -5.95 26.58
CA PHE A 126 10.96 -5.57 27.61
C PHE A 126 10.46 -6.81 28.37
N ASP A 127 10.50 -6.73 29.69
CA ASP A 127 9.80 -7.64 30.59
C ASP A 127 9.16 -6.79 31.70
N PRO A 128 7.85 -6.93 31.96
CA PRO A 128 7.14 -6.03 32.88
C PRO A 128 7.63 -6.11 34.33
N VAL A 129 8.39 -7.14 34.70
CA VAL A 129 8.87 -7.37 36.07
C VAL A 129 10.37 -7.11 36.18
N THR A 130 11.15 -7.68 35.27
CA THR A 130 12.62 -7.76 35.34
C THR A 130 13.33 -6.72 34.47
N ASN A 131 12.67 -6.20 33.43
CA ASN A 131 13.21 -5.17 32.55
C ASN A 131 12.10 -4.24 32.00
N PRO A 132 11.45 -3.45 32.87
CA PRO A 132 10.29 -2.63 32.48
C PRO A 132 10.65 -1.47 31.54
N GLU A 133 11.93 -1.13 31.41
CA GLU A 133 12.44 -0.11 30.48
C GLU A 133 13.02 -0.73 29.19
N GLY A 134 12.87 -2.04 29.00
CA GLY A 134 13.40 -2.75 27.84
C GLY A 134 12.74 -2.38 26.52
N VAL A 135 13.35 -2.84 25.43
CA VAL A 135 12.87 -2.68 24.07
C VAL A 135 11.54 -3.41 23.91
N ARG A 136 10.49 -2.66 23.55
CA ARG A 136 9.17 -3.18 23.23
C ARG A 136 9.03 -3.34 21.72
N CYS A 137 8.62 -4.51 21.27
CA CYS A 137 8.52 -4.82 19.84
C CYS A 137 7.08 -5.02 19.35
N THR A 138 6.09 -4.41 20.01
CA THR A 138 4.75 -4.42 19.44
C THR A 138 4.71 -3.70 18.08
N ILE A 139 3.72 -4.02 17.25
CA ILE A 139 3.51 -3.35 15.97
C ILE A 139 3.30 -1.83 16.14
N TRP A 140 2.80 -1.38 17.29
CA TRP A 140 2.63 0.03 17.61
C TRP A 140 3.93 0.66 18.13
N ASP A 141 4.70 -0.03 18.97
CA ASP A 141 5.98 0.45 19.50
C ASP A 141 7.01 0.66 18.37
N ASN A 142 7.04 -0.25 17.39
CA ASN A 142 7.79 -0.08 16.14
C ASN A 142 7.37 1.18 15.34
N MET A 143 6.19 1.74 15.62
CA MET A 143 5.62 2.92 14.97
C MET A 143 5.37 4.06 15.96
N ILE A 144 6.09 4.13 17.08
CA ILE A 144 5.87 5.16 18.11
C ILE A 144 6.04 6.58 17.57
N ASN A 145 6.92 6.79 16.57
CA ASN A 145 7.09 8.08 15.90
C ASN A 145 5.86 8.51 15.09
N ILE A 146 4.95 7.59 14.81
CA ILE A 146 3.68 7.84 14.14
C ILE A 146 2.58 8.02 15.18
N TYR A 147 2.31 6.98 15.98
CA TYR A 147 1.19 6.98 16.94
C TYR A 147 1.42 7.86 18.17
N GLY A 148 2.68 8.20 18.44
CA GLY A 148 3.12 8.93 19.61
C GLY A 148 3.06 8.09 20.89
N PRO A 149 3.77 8.52 21.94
CA PRO A 149 3.72 7.89 23.24
C PRO A 149 2.42 8.22 23.98
N ASP A 150 1.91 7.27 24.75
CA ASP A 150 0.90 7.48 25.77
C ASP A 150 1.51 8.30 26.93
N PRO A 151 0.88 9.41 27.37
CA PRO A 151 1.46 10.25 28.41
C PRO A 151 1.62 9.57 29.78
N GLN A 152 0.87 8.50 30.05
CA GLN A 152 0.88 7.81 31.34
C GLN A 152 1.98 6.75 31.40
N THR A 153 2.19 6.02 30.30
CA THR A 153 3.12 4.88 30.26
C THR A 153 4.40 5.16 29.46
N GLY A 154 4.38 6.13 28.56
CA GLY A 154 5.46 6.36 27.60
C GLY A 154 5.48 5.39 26.41
N TYR A 155 4.65 4.34 26.41
CA TYR A 155 4.56 3.34 25.34
C TYR A 155 3.80 3.86 24.12
N ALA A 156 3.94 3.23 22.96
CA ALA A 156 3.16 3.66 21.80
C ALA A 156 1.65 3.53 22.03
N ARG A 157 0.89 4.55 21.60
CA ARG A 157 -0.56 4.47 21.56
C ARG A 157 -1.02 3.40 20.55
N ARG A 158 -2.10 2.67 20.87
CA ARG A 158 -2.57 1.52 20.08
C ARG A 158 -3.91 1.77 19.38
N THR A 159 -4.08 1.18 18.20
CA THR A 159 -5.29 1.27 17.37
C THR A 159 -6.26 0.10 17.54
N TYR A 160 -5.91 -0.92 18.33
CA TYR A 160 -6.73 -2.13 18.50
C TYR A 160 -7.90 -1.91 19.47
N ASP A 161 -9.11 -2.27 19.04
CA ASP A 161 -10.33 -2.26 19.83
C ASP A 161 -11.12 -3.54 19.56
N ASN A 162 -11.66 -4.16 20.62
CA ASN A 162 -12.66 -5.21 20.47
C ASN A 162 -13.87 -5.03 21.39
N THR A 163 -14.16 -3.80 21.82
CA THR A 163 -15.17 -3.47 22.83
C THR A 163 -16.57 -3.90 22.38
N GLY A 164 -16.98 -3.53 21.17
CA GLY A 164 -18.31 -3.82 20.61
C GLY A 164 -18.37 -5.00 19.66
N ILE A 165 -17.27 -5.73 19.48
CA ILE A 165 -17.17 -6.83 18.51
C ILE A 165 -17.92 -8.05 19.04
N GLN A 166 -18.86 -8.54 18.23
CA GLN A 166 -19.71 -9.69 18.54
C GLN A 166 -19.16 -10.95 17.86
N TYR A 167 -18.14 -11.57 18.45
CA TYR A 167 -17.53 -12.76 17.88
C TYR A 167 -18.57 -13.88 17.73
N GLY A 168 -18.60 -14.54 16.57
CA GLY A 168 -19.56 -15.62 16.29
C GLY A 168 -21.00 -15.16 16.00
N LEU A 169 -21.26 -13.86 15.80
CA LEU A 169 -22.62 -13.36 15.50
C LEU A 169 -23.23 -14.08 14.29
N GLN A 170 -22.52 -14.15 13.16
CA GLN A 170 -23.04 -14.83 11.98
C GLN A 170 -23.25 -16.33 12.21
N SER A 171 -22.36 -17.00 12.96
CA SER A 171 -22.52 -18.41 13.35
C SER A 171 -23.80 -18.64 14.18
N TYR A 172 -24.17 -17.68 15.03
CA TYR A 172 -25.43 -17.72 15.78
C TYR A 172 -26.64 -17.48 14.86
N LEU A 173 -26.59 -16.48 13.98
CA LEU A 173 -27.66 -16.17 13.04
C LEU A 173 -27.91 -17.30 12.03
N ASP A 174 -26.84 -17.99 11.61
CA ASP A 174 -26.89 -19.16 10.73
C ASP A 174 -27.43 -20.42 11.47
N GLY A 175 -27.46 -20.41 12.80
CA GLY A 175 -27.92 -21.52 13.63
C GLY A 175 -26.86 -22.57 13.96
N ASP A 176 -25.59 -22.34 13.60
CA ASP A 176 -24.47 -23.26 13.88
C ASP A 176 -24.13 -23.32 15.37
N ILE A 177 -24.36 -22.21 16.08
CA ILE A 177 -24.29 -22.13 17.53
C ILE A 177 -25.58 -21.54 18.10
N ASN A 178 -25.95 -21.97 19.30
CA ASN A 178 -27.12 -21.41 19.97
C ASN A 178 -26.77 -20.15 20.78
N MET A 179 -27.81 -19.44 21.24
CA MET A 179 -27.67 -18.22 22.05
C MET A 179 -26.75 -18.40 23.27
N LYS A 180 -26.82 -19.55 23.96
CA LYS A 180 -25.95 -19.81 25.11
C LYS A 180 -24.47 -19.78 24.70
N ARG A 181 -24.10 -20.47 23.61
CA ARG A 181 -22.71 -20.50 23.11
C ARG A 181 -22.24 -19.14 22.63
N PHE A 182 -23.11 -18.36 22.00
CA PHE A 182 -22.80 -17.00 21.56
C PHE A 182 -22.51 -16.06 22.75
N LEU A 183 -23.35 -16.13 23.80
CA LEU A 183 -23.14 -15.37 25.04
C LEU A 183 -21.87 -15.82 25.77
N ASP A 184 -21.67 -17.12 25.94
CA ASP A 184 -20.48 -17.68 26.60
C ASP A 184 -19.20 -17.25 25.87
N LEU A 185 -19.19 -17.28 24.53
CA LEU A 185 -18.08 -16.78 23.72
C LEU A 185 -17.77 -15.32 24.03
N ASN A 186 -18.77 -14.43 23.93
CA ASN A 186 -18.53 -13.00 24.10
C ASN A 186 -18.28 -12.56 25.55
N GLU A 187 -18.71 -13.36 26.54
CA GLU A 187 -18.42 -13.16 27.96
C GLU A 187 -16.97 -13.53 28.30
N PHE A 188 -16.42 -14.59 27.69
CA PHE A 188 -15.08 -15.11 28.03
C PHE A 188 -13.97 -14.81 27.00
N ILE A 189 -14.27 -14.12 25.90
CA ILE A 189 -13.27 -13.83 24.86
C ILE A 189 -12.13 -12.91 25.35
N GLY A 190 -12.45 -11.96 26.23
CA GLY A 190 -11.48 -11.01 26.78
C GLY A 190 -10.83 -10.06 25.76
N GLY A 191 -9.62 -9.63 26.07
CA GLY A 191 -8.82 -8.70 25.28
C GLY A 191 -7.36 -8.71 25.70
N TYR A 192 -6.64 -7.63 25.39
CA TYR A 192 -5.23 -7.44 25.68
C TYR A 192 -5.01 -6.19 26.53
N ASP A 193 -4.13 -6.29 27.51
CA ASP A 193 -3.60 -5.12 28.21
C ASP A 193 -2.65 -4.32 27.30
N ASN A 194 -2.04 -3.25 27.82
CA ASN A 194 -1.11 -2.40 27.05
C ASN A 194 0.21 -3.09 26.67
N ASN A 195 0.53 -4.23 27.28
CA ASN A 195 1.69 -5.05 26.94
C ASN A 195 1.35 -6.19 25.97
N GLY A 196 0.08 -6.33 25.57
CA GLY A 196 -0.36 -7.43 24.71
C GLY A 196 -0.56 -8.75 25.44
N ILE A 197 -0.63 -8.71 26.76
CA ILE A 197 -0.97 -9.86 27.61
C ILE A 197 -2.48 -10.01 27.63
N LEU A 198 -2.95 -11.25 27.50
CA LEU A 198 -4.36 -11.59 27.55
C LEU A 198 -4.96 -11.22 28.92
N GLN A 199 -6.15 -10.62 28.90
CA GLN A 199 -6.88 -10.24 30.10
C GLN A 199 -8.40 -10.44 29.91
N PRO A 200 -9.18 -10.58 31.01
CA PRO A 200 -10.64 -10.70 30.91
C PRO A 200 -11.33 -9.47 30.31
N ALA A 201 -10.76 -8.28 30.49
CA ALA A 201 -11.32 -7.04 29.95
C ALA A 201 -11.05 -6.91 28.45
N ARG A 202 -12.05 -6.42 27.70
CA ARG A 202 -11.88 -6.09 26.27
C ARG A 202 -10.88 -4.95 26.08
N SER A 203 -10.21 -4.97 24.94
CA SER A 203 -9.23 -3.98 24.51
C SER A 203 -9.93 -2.73 23.99
N VAL A 204 -9.44 -1.57 24.42
CA VAL A 204 -9.98 -0.27 24.02
C VAL A 204 -8.91 0.48 23.22
N ALA A 205 -9.22 0.88 21.99
CA ALA A 205 -8.29 1.66 21.18
C ALA A 205 -8.09 3.06 21.76
N ASN A 206 -6.88 3.60 21.58
CA ASN A 206 -6.57 4.98 21.90
C ASN A 206 -7.10 5.92 20.79
N GLN A 207 -7.92 6.91 21.17
CA GLN A 207 -8.56 7.82 20.21
C GLN A 207 -7.55 8.67 19.41
N ASP A 208 -6.45 9.11 20.02
CA ASP A 208 -5.41 9.87 19.32
C ASP A 208 -4.68 8.98 18.30
N ALA A 209 -4.40 7.72 18.65
CA ALA A 209 -3.83 6.77 17.70
C ALA A 209 -4.74 6.54 16.49
N LEU A 210 -6.05 6.39 16.71
CA LEU A 210 -7.03 6.27 15.62
C LEU A 210 -7.02 7.52 14.73
N ASN A 211 -7.11 8.71 15.32
CA ASN A 211 -7.07 9.99 14.60
C ASN A 211 -5.80 10.11 13.75
N ILE A 212 -4.64 9.77 14.32
CA ILE A 212 -3.35 9.76 13.62
C ILE A 212 -3.37 8.74 12.50
N ALA A 213 -3.85 7.51 12.74
CA ALA A 213 -3.86 6.44 11.76
C ALA A 213 -4.70 6.84 10.52
N TYR A 214 -5.89 7.41 10.72
CA TYR A 214 -6.71 7.95 9.64
C TYR A 214 -6.02 9.11 8.92
N LYS A 215 -5.49 10.08 9.69
CA LYS A 215 -4.87 11.28 9.13
C LYS A 215 -3.61 10.99 8.31
N THR A 216 -2.83 9.98 8.71
CA THR A 216 -1.57 9.60 8.07
C THR A 216 -1.74 8.48 7.03
N GLY A 217 -2.98 8.01 6.82
CA GLY A 217 -3.30 6.95 5.88
C GLY A 217 -2.65 5.60 6.25
N ARG A 218 -2.59 5.27 7.55
CA ARG A 218 -2.10 3.98 8.08
C ARG A 218 -3.12 2.85 7.98
N PHE A 219 -4.39 3.20 7.88
CA PHE A 219 -5.38 2.31 7.28
C PHE A 219 -5.34 2.46 5.77
N ASN A 220 -5.29 1.33 5.06
CA ASN A 220 -5.40 1.36 3.61
C ASN A 220 -6.87 1.56 3.26
N THR A 221 -7.22 2.70 2.71
CA THR A 221 -8.60 3.03 2.35
C THR A 221 -8.89 2.77 0.87
N GLY A 222 -7.91 2.33 0.07
CA GLY A 222 -8.07 2.31 -1.38
C GLY A 222 -8.20 3.72 -2.00
N ALA A 223 -7.92 4.79 -1.25
CA ALA A 223 -8.01 6.17 -1.73
C ALA A 223 -6.60 6.78 -1.97
N GLY A 224 -6.47 8.10 -1.97
CA GLY A 224 -5.17 8.74 -2.22
C GLY A 224 -4.73 8.54 -3.67
N ASN A 225 -3.54 7.98 -3.88
CA ASN A 225 -3.00 7.76 -5.23
C ASN A 225 -3.39 6.39 -5.84
N TRP A 226 -4.20 5.58 -5.15
CA TRP A 226 -4.65 4.27 -5.62
C TRP A 226 -5.22 4.28 -7.05
N ALA A 227 -6.14 5.20 -7.36
CA ALA A 227 -6.76 5.28 -8.68
C ALA A 227 -5.76 5.60 -9.82
N SER A 228 -4.54 6.04 -9.51
CA SER A 228 -3.48 6.32 -10.47
C SER A 228 -2.50 5.16 -10.67
N VAL A 229 -2.73 3.99 -10.04
CA VAL A 229 -1.80 2.87 -10.04
C VAL A 229 -2.51 1.62 -10.58
N PRO A 230 -2.10 1.05 -11.73
CA PRO A 230 -2.55 -0.27 -12.15
C PRO A 230 -2.06 -1.36 -11.20
N VAL A 231 -2.94 -2.29 -10.87
CA VAL A 231 -2.70 -3.33 -9.87
C VAL A 231 -3.14 -4.69 -10.38
N ILE A 232 -2.22 -5.66 -10.31
CA ILE A 232 -2.52 -7.09 -10.49
C ILE A 232 -2.21 -7.80 -9.18
N ASP A 233 -3.24 -8.02 -8.35
CA ASP A 233 -3.13 -8.78 -7.11
C ASP A 233 -3.18 -10.28 -7.42
N ARG A 234 -2.14 -11.01 -7.03
CA ARG A 234 -1.95 -12.42 -7.37
C ARG A 234 -1.82 -13.31 -6.14
N ARG A 235 -2.48 -14.45 -6.13
CA ARG A 235 -2.48 -15.33 -4.95
C ARG A 235 -2.27 -16.79 -5.27
N THR A 236 -1.33 -17.38 -4.53
CA THR A 236 -1.39 -18.82 -4.27
C THR A 236 -2.57 -19.08 -3.36
N TYR A 237 -3.52 -19.90 -3.80
CA TYR A 237 -4.71 -20.23 -3.03
C TYR A 237 -4.36 -21.21 -1.90
N GLN A 238 -4.55 -20.76 -0.66
CA GLN A 238 -4.14 -21.49 0.55
C GLN A 238 -5.24 -21.56 1.63
N ASP A 239 -6.43 -21.04 1.37
CA ASP A 239 -7.53 -21.01 2.36
C ASP A 239 -7.91 -22.43 2.85
N VAL A 240 -7.83 -23.43 1.96
CA VAL A 240 -8.09 -24.86 2.24
C VAL A 240 -6.93 -25.60 2.94
N SER A 241 -5.90 -24.88 3.40
CA SER A 241 -4.78 -25.51 4.13
C SER A 241 -5.30 -26.16 5.41
N ALA A 242 -4.99 -27.44 5.63
CA ALA A 242 -5.55 -28.21 6.74
C ALA A 242 -5.35 -27.54 8.11
N ASN A 243 -4.18 -26.95 8.36
CA ASN A 243 -3.85 -26.24 9.61
C ASN A 243 -4.24 -24.75 9.60
N GLY A 244 -4.99 -24.30 8.59
CA GLY A 244 -5.23 -22.88 8.32
C GLY A 244 -4.08 -22.22 7.58
N ASN A 245 -4.24 -20.95 7.23
CA ASN A 245 -3.20 -20.13 6.63
C ASN A 245 -3.42 -18.64 6.94
N VAL A 246 -2.37 -17.83 7.04
CA VAL A 246 -2.55 -16.37 7.27
C VAL A 246 -3.03 -15.63 6.02
N HIS A 247 -2.76 -16.16 4.83
CA HIS A 247 -2.97 -15.52 3.53
C HIS A 247 -4.38 -15.75 2.96
N GLN A 248 -5.40 -15.56 3.80
CA GLN A 248 -6.82 -15.75 3.43
C GLN A 248 -7.23 -14.87 2.24
N PHE A 249 -7.90 -15.45 1.24
CA PHE A 249 -8.19 -14.79 -0.04
C PHE A 249 -9.10 -13.57 0.12
N VAL A 250 -10.01 -13.59 1.09
CA VAL A 250 -10.92 -12.49 1.43
C VAL A 250 -10.24 -11.13 1.62
N ASN A 251 -8.96 -11.13 2.02
CA ASN A 251 -8.20 -9.89 2.18
C ASN A 251 -8.04 -9.09 0.87
N THR A 252 -8.02 -9.75 -0.29
CA THR A 252 -8.00 -9.06 -1.59
C THR A 252 -9.39 -8.51 -1.94
N TYR A 253 -10.48 -9.21 -1.56
CA TYR A 253 -11.85 -8.66 -1.67
C TYR A 253 -12.08 -7.45 -0.75
N ARG A 254 -11.51 -7.46 0.46
CA ARG A 254 -11.54 -6.28 1.36
C ARG A 254 -10.91 -5.06 0.71
N LEU A 255 -9.78 -5.24 0.04
CA LEU A 255 -9.13 -4.16 -0.70
C LEU A 255 -10.00 -3.66 -1.87
N ARG A 256 -10.56 -4.56 -2.69
CA ARG A 256 -11.46 -4.18 -3.79
C ARG A 256 -12.70 -3.44 -3.29
N ALA A 257 -13.33 -3.94 -2.22
CA ALA A 257 -14.49 -3.28 -1.63
C ALA A 257 -14.15 -1.85 -1.12
N ARG A 258 -12.91 -1.63 -0.65
CA ARG A 258 -12.42 -0.28 -0.30
C ARG A 258 -12.20 0.60 -1.53
N LEU A 259 -11.66 0.05 -2.62
CA LEU A 259 -11.55 0.77 -3.91
C LEU A 259 -12.93 1.21 -4.40
N ASP A 260 -13.92 0.32 -4.38
CA ASP A 260 -15.28 0.63 -4.81
C ASP A 260 -15.91 1.73 -3.93
N LEU A 261 -15.78 1.63 -2.61
CA LEU A 261 -16.31 2.63 -1.69
C LEU A 261 -15.69 4.02 -1.89
N TYR A 262 -14.37 4.10 -2.08
CA TYR A 262 -13.67 5.39 -2.09
C TYR A 262 -13.46 5.97 -3.49
N ASN A 263 -13.40 5.15 -4.55
CA ASN A 263 -13.17 5.59 -5.92
C ASN A 263 -14.40 5.42 -6.83
N GLY A 264 -15.42 4.65 -6.39
CA GLY A 264 -16.62 4.35 -7.17
C GLY A 264 -16.45 3.24 -8.20
N ASN A 265 -15.24 2.67 -8.32
CA ASN A 265 -14.90 1.53 -9.16
C ASN A 265 -13.57 0.91 -8.70
N HIS A 266 -13.22 -0.19 -9.34
CA HIS A 266 -11.92 -0.86 -9.22
C HIS A 266 -11.29 -1.12 -10.59
N ASP A 267 -11.50 -0.22 -11.56
CA ASP A 267 -11.07 -0.42 -12.95
C ASP A 267 -9.55 -0.62 -13.06
N ASN A 268 -8.79 -0.09 -12.11
CA ASN A 268 -7.34 -0.25 -12.00
C ASN A 268 -6.88 -1.56 -11.30
N HIS A 269 -7.79 -2.46 -10.90
CA HIS A 269 -7.46 -3.63 -10.06
C HIS A 269 -7.93 -4.96 -10.65
N VAL A 270 -7.00 -5.92 -10.76
CA VAL A 270 -7.23 -7.28 -11.24
C VAL A 270 -6.84 -8.28 -10.16
N MET A 271 -7.66 -9.33 -9.98
CA MET A 271 -7.41 -10.44 -9.07
C MET A 271 -7.07 -11.72 -9.82
N PHE A 272 -5.90 -12.27 -9.52
CA PHE A 272 -5.43 -13.57 -9.99
C PHE A 272 -5.31 -14.57 -8.85
N ARG A 273 -5.70 -15.82 -9.11
CA ARG A 273 -5.52 -16.92 -8.16
C ARG A 273 -5.14 -18.24 -8.82
N ALA A 274 -4.30 -19.01 -8.15
CA ALA A 274 -3.84 -20.29 -8.63
C ALA A 274 -3.43 -21.20 -7.47
N GLN A 275 -3.50 -22.51 -7.67
CA GLN A 275 -2.92 -23.49 -6.74
C GLN A 275 -1.99 -24.45 -7.46
N GLY A 276 -0.93 -24.89 -6.77
CA GLY A 276 0.09 -25.77 -7.32
C GLY A 276 1.16 -25.02 -8.12
N THR A 277 2.40 -25.52 -8.05
CA THR A 277 3.60 -24.82 -8.55
C THR A 277 3.47 -24.39 -10.01
N ALA A 278 2.99 -25.26 -10.90
CA ALA A 278 2.88 -24.95 -12.33
C ALA A 278 1.89 -23.80 -12.61
N ASN A 279 0.70 -23.85 -12.02
CA ASN A 279 -0.32 -22.81 -12.19
C ASN A 279 0.13 -21.48 -11.56
N VAL A 280 0.75 -21.52 -10.37
CA VAL A 280 1.26 -20.32 -9.69
C VAL A 280 2.37 -19.65 -10.50
N ASN A 281 3.29 -20.43 -11.07
CA ASN A 281 4.34 -19.88 -11.92
C ASN A 281 3.76 -19.23 -13.17
N ALA A 282 2.82 -19.89 -13.85
CA ALA A 282 2.14 -19.32 -15.02
C ALA A 282 1.41 -18.01 -14.69
N MET A 283 0.65 -17.99 -13.58
CA MET A 283 -0.02 -16.80 -13.07
C MET A 283 0.95 -15.64 -12.80
N ASN A 284 2.08 -15.91 -12.13
CA ASN A 284 3.07 -14.89 -11.79
C ASN A 284 3.70 -14.28 -13.04
N THR A 285 4.08 -15.09 -14.04
CA THR A 285 4.59 -14.61 -15.32
C THR A 285 3.56 -13.72 -16.02
N THR A 286 2.31 -14.18 -16.13
CA THR A 286 1.23 -13.39 -16.75
C THR A 286 0.99 -12.07 -16.02
N ALA A 287 1.09 -12.04 -14.69
CA ALA A 287 0.93 -10.81 -13.92
C ALA A 287 2.02 -9.77 -14.21
N ILE A 288 3.28 -10.20 -14.33
CA ILE A 288 4.39 -9.29 -14.63
C ILE A 288 4.29 -8.76 -16.06
N ASP A 289 3.98 -9.63 -17.02
CA ASP A 289 3.84 -9.26 -18.43
C ASP A 289 2.69 -8.27 -18.62
N LEU A 290 1.49 -8.57 -18.10
CA LEU A 290 0.33 -7.69 -18.23
C LEU A 290 0.51 -6.34 -17.51
N LEU A 291 1.15 -6.32 -16.34
CA LEU A 291 1.43 -5.05 -15.67
C LEU A 291 2.41 -4.21 -16.49
N SER A 292 3.43 -4.85 -17.08
CA SER A 292 4.41 -4.17 -17.94
C SER A 292 3.74 -3.58 -19.18
N ASP A 293 2.91 -4.36 -19.88
CA ASP A 293 2.14 -3.89 -21.04
C ASP A 293 1.23 -2.71 -20.69
N TRP A 294 0.55 -2.78 -19.54
CA TRP A 294 -0.31 -1.71 -19.06
C TRP A 294 0.50 -0.42 -18.80
N LEU A 295 1.64 -0.54 -18.12
CA LEU A 295 2.50 0.60 -17.80
C LEU A 295 3.16 1.21 -19.05
N ASP A 296 3.57 0.39 -20.02
CA ASP A 296 4.10 0.85 -21.30
C ASP A 296 3.05 1.63 -22.08
N ALA A 297 1.80 1.15 -22.12
CA ALA A 297 0.69 1.86 -22.75
C ALA A 297 0.38 3.20 -22.06
N ILE A 298 0.34 3.24 -20.72
CA ILE A 298 0.17 4.48 -19.95
C ILE A 298 1.31 5.48 -20.24
N ALA A 299 2.56 5.00 -20.32
CA ALA A 299 3.72 5.84 -20.58
C ALA A 299 3.77 6.37 -22.02
N ALA A 300 3.23 5.61 -22.98
CA ALA A 300 3.09 6.01 -24.37
C ALA A 300 1.95 7.02 -24.61
N ASP A 301 0.95 7.08 -23.72
CA ASP A 301 -0.17 8.02 -23.79
C ASP A 301 0.31 9.46 -23.49
N ASP A 302 0.48 10.27 -24.55
CA ASP A 302 0.87 11.67 -24.48
C ASP A 302 -0.32 12.66 -24.35
N SER A 303 -1.54 12.14 -24.16
CA SER A 303 -2.75 12.96 -24.00
C SER A 303 -2.71 13.81 -22.73
N SER A 304 -3.57 14.83 -22.68
CA SER A 304 -3.74 15.69 -21.51
C SER A 304 -4.69 15.11 -20.44
N LYS A 305 -5.06 13.83 -20.55
CA LYS A 305 -5.92 13.16 -19.57
C LYS A 305 -5.23 13.03 -18.20
N SER A 306 -6.00 12.93 -17.13
CA SER A 306 -5.47 12.67 -15.78
C SER A 306 -4.85 11.26 -15.73
N LEU A 307 -3.89 11.03 -14.82
CA LEU A 307 -3.28 9.70 -14.68
C LEU A 307 -4.30 8.61 -14.39
N PRO A 308 -5.30 8.79 -13.49
CA PRO A 308 -6.35 7.79 -13.30
C PRO A 308 -7.10 7.43 -14.60
N GLN A 309 -7.44 8.43 -15.42
CA GLN A 309 -8.10 8.17 -16.68
C GLN A 309 -7.19 7.41 -17.66
N LYS A 310 -5.89 7.73 -17.69
CA LYS A 310 -4.93 6.97 -18.51
C LYS A 310 -4.78 5.54 -18.03
N VAL A 311 -4.81 5.28 -16.73
CA VAL A 311 -4.79 3.92 -16.18
C VAL A 311 -5.99 3.14 -16.71
N VAL A 312 -7.19 3.69 -16.65
CA VAL A 312 -8.38 3.02 -17.18
C VAL A 312 -8.32 2.84 -18.70
N ASP A 313 -8.03 3.91 -19.45
CA ASP A 313 -8.07 3.90 -20.91
C ASP A 313 -7.01 3.00 -21.56
N ASN A 314 -5.87 2.82 -20.89
CA ASN A 314 -4.75 2.02 -21.38
C ASN A 314 -4.68 0.63 -20.75
N LYS A 315 -5.74 0.20 -20.04
CA LYS A 315 -5.84 -1.15 -19.48
C LYS A 315 -5.85 -2.20 -20.60
N PRO A 316 -4.92 -3.18 -20.60
CA PRO A 316 -4.95 -4.27 -21.56
C PRO A 316 -6.28 -5.02 -21.49
N ALA A 317 -6.82 -5.44 -22.64
CA ALA A 317 -8.07 -6.20 -22.68
C ALA A 317 -7.99 -7.51 -21.87
N ASP A 318 -6.80 -8.11 -21.79
CA ASP A 318 -6.53 -9.32 -21.04
C ASP A 318 -6.26 -9.06 -19.54
N ALA A 319 -6.28 -7.81 -19.07
CA ALA A 319 -6.17 -7.47 -17.65
C ALA A 319 -7.54 -7.60 -16.96
N VAL A 320 -8.07 -8.83 -16.91
CA VAL A 320 -9.36 -9.18 -16.27
C VAL A 320 -9.15 -10.26 -15.23
N ASP A 321 -9.98 -10.30 -14.20
CA ASP A 321 -9.89 -11.32 -13.14
C ASP A 321 -9.82 -12.73 -13.72
N ALA A 322 -8.94 -13.55 -13.16
CA ALA A 322 -8.68 -14.88 -13.68
C ALA A 322 -8.15 -15.84 -12.62
N CYS A 323 -8.24 -17.12 -12.93
CA CYS A 323 -7.59 -18.19 -12.20
C CYS A 323 -6.86 -19.15 -13.12
N TRP A 324 -5.99 -19.99 -12.56
CA TRP A 324 -5.32 -21.05 -13.30
C TRP A 324 -5.75 -22.41 -12.78
N ILE A 325 -6.42 -23.19 -13.64
CA ILE A 325 -6.98 -24.50 -13.33
C ILE A 325 -6.44 -25.47 -14.37
N ASN A 326 -5.90 -26.61 -13.93
CA ASN A 326 -5.38 -27.67 -14.80
C ASN A 326 -4.38 -27.16 -15.88
N GLY A 327 -3.50 -26.22 -15.51
CA GLY A 327 -2.50 -25.66 -16.42
C GLY A 327 -3.01 -24.57 -17.36
N SER A 328 -4.29 -24.20 -17.29
CA SER A 328 -4.91 -23.22 -18.19
C SER A 328 -5.43 -22.02 -17.42
N ARG A 329 -5.27 -20.83 -18.02
CA ARG A 329 -5.91 -19.61 -17.53
C ARG A 329 -7.41 -19.66 -17.84
N VAL A 330 -8.22 -19.32 -16.85
CA VAL A 330 -9.68 -19.17 -16.96
C VAL A 330 -10.02 -17.77 -16.48
N ASN A 331 -10.67 -16.98 -17.33
CA ASN A 331 -11.16 -15.66 -16.92
C ASN A 331 -12.48 -15.84 -16.15
N GLY A 332 -12.63 -15.11 -15.05
CA GLY A 332 -13.80 -15.19 -14.19
C GLY A 332 -13.83 -14.00 -13.25
N VAL A 333 -14.94 -13.27 -13.25
CA VAL A 333 -15.12 -12.09 -12.40
C VAL A 333 -14.97 -12.50 -10.94
N ALA A 334 -14.06 -11.85 -10.21
CA ALA A 334 -13.85 -12.12 -8.80
C ALA A 334 -14.85 -11.31 -7.96
N GLU A 335 -15.94 -12.00 -7.58
CA GLU A 335 -17.04 -11.50 -6.78
C GLU A 335 -17.53 -12.62 -5.86
N ILE A 336 -17.63 -12.34 -4.56
CA ILE A 336 -18.03 -13.34 -3.55
C ILE A 336 -19.45 -13.82 -3.86
N GLY A 337 -19.63 -15.13 -3.98
CA GLY A 337 -20.92 -15.75 -4.26
C GLY A 337 -21.28 -15.83 -5.75
N ASN A 338 -20.40 -15.37 -6.64
CA ASN A 338 -20.60 -15.53 -8.07
C ASN A 338 -20.37 -16.99 -8.52
N ASP A 339 -21.18 -17.49 -9.44
CA ASP A 339 -21.07 -18.86 -9.96
C ASP A 339 -20.19 -18.88 -11.22
N ASN A 340 -18.90 -19.10 -11.03
CA ASN A 340 -17.95 -19.27 -12.13
C ASN A 340 -16.83 -20.25 -11.74
N PRO A 341 -16.08 -20.82 -12.72
CA PRO A 341 -15.06 -21.82 -12.43
C PRO A 341 -14.01 -21.37 -11.41
N CYS A 342 -13.66 -20.08 -11.39
CA CYS A 342 -12.69 -19.55 -10.45
C CYS A 342 -13.24 -19.51 -9.03
N GLU A 343 -14.48 -19.05 -8.81
CA GLU A 343 -15.10 -18.96 -7.47
C GLU A 343 -15.43 -20.35 -6.94
N ASN A 344 -15.83 -21.28 -7.82
CA ASN A 344 -16.14 -22.65 -7.44
C ASN A 344 -14.89 -23.47 -7.10
N THR A 345 -13.76 -23.22 -7.78
CA THR A 345 -12.50 -23.96 -7.54
C THR A 345 -11.71 -23.38 -6.37
N TYR A 346 -11.75 -22.05 -6.21
CA TYR A 346 -10.97 -21.31 -5.22
C TYR A 346 -11.87 -20.31 -4.48
N PRO A 347 -12.84 -20.79 -3.70
CA PRO A 347 -13.81 -19.92 -3.03
C PRO A 347 -13.13 -19.03 -1.99
N PRO A 348 -13.47 -17.74 -1.90
CA PRO A 348 -13.06 -16.93 -0.76
C PRO A 348 -13.80 -17.38 0.49
N HIS A 349 -13.07 -17.55 1.59
CA HIS A 349 -13.67 -17.77 2.92
C HIS A 349 -13.78 -16.44 3.67
N SER A 350 -14.06 -16.46 4.97
CA SER A 350 -14.24 -15.26 5.78
C SER A 350 -13.16 -15.13 6.86
N LEU A 351 -13.29 -14.11 7.70
CA LEU A 351 -12.43 -13.85 8.85
C LEU A 351 -13.30 -13.51 10.07
N PRO A 352 -12.78 -13.67 11.30
CA PRO A 352 -13.54 -13.46 12.52
C PRO A 352 -14.29 -12.12 12.57
N ALA A 353 -13.62 -11.02 12.19
CA ALA A 353 -14.23 -9.70 12.19
C ALA A 353 -15.40 -9.60 11.19
N ASN A 354 -15.28 -10.23 10.02
CA ASN A 354 -16.35 -10.26 9.02
C ASN A 354 -17.53 -11.13 9.47
N ARG A 355 -17.28 -12.26 10.16
CA ARG A 355 -18.33 -13.07 10.81
C ARG A 355 -18.96 -12.38 12.03
N ALA A 356 -18.31 -11.35 12.58
CA ALA A 356 -18.84 -10.44 13.59
C ALA A 356 -19.57 -9.22 12.98
N GLY A 357 -19.90 -9.27 11.68
CA GLY A 357 -20.68 -8.24 10.99
C GLY A 357 -19.85 -7.11 10.38
N LYS A 358 -18.52 -7.09 10.52
CA LYS A 358 -17.68 -6.03 9.94
C LYS A 358 -17.73 -6.11 8.39
N PRO A 359 -18.18 -5.05 7.69
CA PRO A 359 -18.20 -5.03 6.23
C PRO A 359 -16.79 -5.15 5.63
N LEU A 360 -16.67 -5.75 4.44
CA LEU A 360 -15.39 -5.93 3.75
C LEU A 360 -14.66 -4.60 3.49
N ASN A 361 -15.42 -3.55 3.16
CA ASN A 361 -14.89 -2.21 2.89
C ASN A 361 -14.53 -1.42 4.18
N SER A 362 -14.82 -1.94 5.37
CA SER A 362 -14.61 -1.21 6.61
C SER A 362 -13.12 -0.98 6.89
N ILE A 363 -12.79 0.27 7.23
CA ILE A 363 -11.48 0.72 7.73
C ILE A 363 -11.54 1.11 9.21
N ALA A 364 -12.66 0.82 9.88
CA ALA A 364 -12.83 1.16 11.28
C ALA A 364 -11.84 0.36 12.15
N GLY A 365 -10.91 1.07 12.82
CA GLY A 365 -10.07 0.50 13.87
C GLY A 365 -10.86 0.33 15.17
N LYS A 366 -11.84 1.22 15.39
CA LYS A 366 -12.90 1.12 16.39
C LYS A 366 -14.24 1.44 15.72
N CYS A 367 -15.24 0.63 15.97
CA CYS A 367 -16.60 0.88 15.48
C CYS A 367 -17.30 1.96 16.33
N THR A 368 -18.28 2.64 15.73
CA THR A 368 -19.29 3.36 16.52
C THR A 368 -20.15 2.32 17.24
N LEU A 369 -20.56 2.60 18.48
CA LEU A 369 -21.36 1.68 19.27
C LEU A 369 -22.82 2.12 19.27
N ALA A 370 -23.72 1.15 19.12
CA ALA A 370 -25.15 1.31 19.34
C ALA A 370 -25.59 0.43 20.53
N PRO A 371 -26.63 0.83 21.29
CA PRO A 371 -27.22 -0.04 22.31
C PRO A 371 -27.58 -1.41 21.74
N VAL A 372 -27.53 -2.45 22.58
CA VAL A 372 -28.00 -3.78 22.20
C VAL A 372 -29.49 -3.70 21.83
N ASP A 373 -29.84 -4.03 20.60
CA ASP A 373 -31.23 -4.21 20.18
C ASP A 373 -31.62 -5.70 20.30
N PRO A 374 -32.55 -6.09 21.20
CA PRO A 374 -33.00 -7.46 21.31
C PRO A 374 -33.53 -8.07 20.00
N ALA A 375 -34.02 -7.24 19.06
CA ALA A 375 -34.52 -7.70 17.77
C ALA A 375 -33.41 -8.31 16.88
N ASP A 376 -32.15 -7.91 17.07
CA ASP A 376 -31.00 -8.46 16.36
C ASP A 376 -30.70 -9.92 16.75
N TYR A 377 -31.32 -10.40 17.83
CA TYR A 377 -31.08 -11.72 18.42
C TYR A 377 -32.32 -12.63 18.38
N GLY A 378 -33.24 -12.35 17.45
CA GLY A 378 -34.49 -13.09 17.29
C GLY A 378 -35.46 -12.81 18.45
N SER A 379 -35.54 -13.74 19.41
CA SER A 379 -36.45 -13.65 20.56
C SER A 379 -35.73 -13.98 21.87
N PRO A 380 -34.74 -13.18 22.28
CA PRO A 380 -33.99 -13.46 23.51
C PRO A 380 -34.88 -13.31 24.74
N THR A 381 -34.67 -14.18 25.72
CA THR A 381 -35.30 -14.09 27.05
C THR A 381 -34.79 -12.86 27.82
N PRO A 382 -35.52 -12.37 28.84
CA PRO A 382 -35.05 -11.27 29.67
C PRO A 382 -33.65 -11.49 30.27
N ASP A 383 -33.34 -12.71 30.70
CA ASP A 383 -32.02 -13.06 31.25
C ASP A 383 -30.92 -13.01 30.17
N GLN A 384 -31.23 -13.40 28.94
CA GLN A 384 -30.29 -13.27 27.81
C GLN A 384 -30.06 -11.81 27.43
N ILE A 385 -31.09 -10.97 27.46
CA ILE A 385 -30.95 -9.51 27.26
C ILE A 385 -30.10 -8.90 28.38
N ALA A 386 -30.30 -9.31 29.64
CA ALA A 386 -29.48 -8.87 30.75
C ALA A 386 -28.01 -9.29 30.58
N ARG A 387 -27.74 -10.53 30.12
CA ARG A 387 -26.37 -10.98 29.78
C ARG A 387 -25.77 -10.18 28.63
N LEU A 388 -26.50 -9.92 27.55
CA LEU A 388 -26.01 -9.09 26.43
C LEU A 388 -25.59 -7.70 26.91
N ASN A 389 -26.42 -7.04 27.73
CA ASN A 389 -26.10 -5.72 28.28
C ASN A 389 -24.94 -5.77 29.29
N ALA A 390 -24.74 -6.87 30.01
CA ALA A 390 -23.58 -7.05 30.89
C ALA A 390 -22.28 -7.26 30.09
N ILE A 391 -22.35 -7.99 28.97
CA ILE A 391 -21.21 -8.24 28.07
C ILE A 391 -20.85 -6.95 27.30
N PHE A 392 -21.85 -6.20 26.84
CA PHE A 392 -21.71 -4.99 26.03
C PHE A 392 -22.31 -3.77 26.74
N PRO A 393 -21.74 -3.32 27.89
CA PRO A 393 -22.33 -2.24 28.69
C PRO A 393 -22.38 -0.90 27.97
N ASN A 394 -21.53 -0.71 26.95
CA ASN A 394 -21.48 0.49 26.11
C ASN A 394 -22.10 0.28 24.72
N GLY A 395 -22.71 -0.89 24.47
CA GLY A 395 -23.27 -1.25 23.19
C GLY A 395 -22.35 -2.11 22.30
N VAL A 396 -22.89 -2.50 21.15
CA VAL A 396 -22.26 -3.32 20.12
C VAL A 396 -21.91 -2.48 18.88
N CYS A 397 -21.04 -3.01 18.02
CA CYS A 397 -20.65 -2.29 16.81
C CYS A 397 -21.83 -2.02 15.87
N ASP A 398 -22.06 -0.74 15.58
CA ASP A 398 -22.86 -0.26 14.46
C ASP A 398 -21.93 0.03 13.28
N TRP A 399 -21.87 -0.93 12.36
CA TRP A 399 -21.03 -0.83 11.16
C TRP A 399 -21.64 0.05 10.06
N SER A 400 -22.87 0.52 10.21
CA SER A 400 -23.48 1.47 9.27
C SER A 400 -22.90 2.88 9.41
N GLN A 401 -22.26 3.16 10.55
CA GLN A 401 -21.65 4.44 10.86
C GLN A 401 -20.12 4.38 10.73
N PRO A 402 -19.46 5.50 10.37
CA PRO A 402 -18.01 5.59 10.45
C PRO A 402 -17.56 5.44 11.91
N GLY A 403 -16.35 4.88 12.11
CA GLY A 403 -15.75 4.78 13.42
C GLY A 403 -15.35 6.15 14.01
N PRO A 404 -15.14 6.25 15.34
CA PRO A 404 -14.70 7.49 15.99
C PRO A 404 -13.40 8.05 15.38
N GLY A 405 -13.47 9.28 14.85
CA GLY A 405 -12.34 9.94 14.20
C GLY A 405 -12.04 9.46 12.77
N GLN A 406 -12.82 8.52 12.25
CA GLN A 406 -12.69 8.03 10.88
C GLN A 406 -13.01 9.15 9.89
N GLY A 407 -11.99 9.57 9.15
CA GLY A 407 -12.10 10.55 8.08
C GLY A 407 -11.70 9.96 6.73
N ARG A 408 -12.09 10.64 5.65
CA ARG A 408 -11.62 10.33 4.31
C ARG A 408 -10.16 10.79 4.17
N LEU A 409 -9.30 9.92 3.64
CA LEU A 409 -7.96 10.32 3.24
C LEU A 409 -8.06 11.32 2.08
N THR A 410 -7.56 12.54 2.29
CA THR A 410 -7.57 13.59 1.26
C THR A 410 -6.18 13.77 0.65
N SER A 411 -6.09 14.47 -0.48
CA SER A 411 -4.82 14.83 -1.11
C SER A 411 -3.86 15.60 -0.19
N ASN A 412 -4.40 16.32 0.80
CA ASN A 412 -3.63 17.08 1.80
C ASN A 412 -3.01 16.18 2.88
N ASN A 413 -3.49 14.93 3.01
CA ASN A 413 -2.95 13.94 3.92
C ASN A 413 -1.79 13.14 3.30
N LEU A 414 -1.58 13.26 1.98
CA LEU A 414 -0.55 12.52 1.26
C LEU A 414 0.82 13.18 1.43
N ASN A 415 1.85 12.36 1.61
CA ASN A 415 3.23 12.82 1.71
C ASN A 415 3.80 13.09 0.31
N ARG A 416 3.33 14.18 -0.29
CA ARG A 416 3.70 14.67 -1.63
C ARG A 416 5.14 15.19 -1.72
N SER A 417 5.87 15.24 -0.60
CA SER A 417 7.29 15.53 -0.58
C SER A 417 8.13 14.48 -1.32
N PHE A 418 7.55 13.30 -1.62
CA PHE A 418 8.22 12.22 -2.32
C PHE A 418 7.39 11.72 -3.50
N GLY A 419 7.74 12.20 -4.71
CA GLY A 419 7.20 11.78 -6.01
C GLY A 419 6.67 12.93 -6.87
N PRO A 420 6.32 12.69 -8.16
CA PRO A 420 5.69 13.70 -9.03
C PRO A 420 4.38 14.20 -8.38
N GLY A 421 4.36 15.50 -8.05
CA GLY A 421 3.33 16.07 -7.18
C GLY A 421 2.01 16.38 -7.89
N GLN A 422 1.08 15.43 -7.98
CA GLN A 422 -0.17 15.63 -8.73
C GLN A 422 -1.05 16.79 -8.27
N ASN A 423 -1.31 17.75 -9.18
CA ASN A 423 -2.24 18.89 -9.08
C ASN A 423 -1.91 19.96 -8.02
N LEU A 424 -1.03 20.88 -8.44
CA LEU A 424 -1.07 22.29 -8.04
C LEU A 424 -1.26 23.12 -9.32
N THR A 425 -1.85 24.31 -9.18
CA THR A 425 -2.00 25.30 -10.26
C THR A 425 -0.74 25.39 -11.13
N THR A 426 -0.88 25.18 -12.44
CA THR A 426 0.29 25.06 -13.33
C THR A 426 1.02 26.39 -13.46
N ALA A 427 2.15 26.53 -12.78
CA ALA A 427 3.02 27.68 -12.91
C ALA A 427 3.86 27.59 -14.21
N ASN A 428 4.05 28.74 -14.86
CA ASN A 428 4.95 28.85 -16.01
C ASN A 428 6.40 28.90 -15.53
N ARG A 429 7.23 27.95 -15.99
CA ARG A 429 8.67 27.95 -15.72
C ARG A 429 9.44 28.66 -16.80
N ARG A 430 10.59 29.22 -16.43
CA ARG A 430 11.61 29.71 -17.35
C ARG A 430 12.86 28.87 -17.23
N LEU A 431 13.42 28.48 -18.36
CA LEU A 431 14.69 27.76 -18.43
C LEU A 431 15.75 28.67 -19.06
N GLY A 432 16.66 29.14 -18.24
CA GLY A 432 17.85 29.85 -18.69
C GLY A 432 18.91 28.87 -19.19
N LEU A 433 19.67 29.27 -20.21
CA LEU A 433 20.87 28.57 -20.65
C LEU A 433 22.01 29.56 -20.87
N VAL A 434 23.10 29.32 -20.15
CA VAL A 434 24.37 30.04 -20.25
C VAL A 434 25.41 29.11 -20.84
N LEU A 435 26.24 29.66 -21.74
CA LEU A 435 27.41 29.00 -22.29
C LEU A 435 28.64 29.71 -21.72
N ASP A 436 29.50 28.99 -21.01
CA ASP A 436 30.74 29.56 -20.51
C ASP A 436 31.70 29.88 -21.67
N ARG A 437 32.70 30.74 -21.40
CA ARG A 437 33.79 30.98 -22.36
C ARG A 437 34.46 29.64 -22.68
N TYR A 438 34.49 29.29 -23.96
CA TYR A 438 35.07 28.05 -24.45
C TYR A 438 36.43 28.32 -25.09
N ARG A 439 37.41 27.46 -24.80
CA ARG A 439 38.69 27.43 -25.52
C ARG A 439 38.54 26.56 -26.76
N VAL A 440 38.92 27.11 -27.91
CA VAL A 440 39.02 26.35 -29.16
C VAL A 440 40.28 25.50 -29.07
N ASN A 441 40.16 24.18 -29.12
CA ASN A 441 41.32 23.31 -29.16
C ASN A 441 42.01 23.51 -30.53
N GLN A 442 43.32 23.82 -30.54
CA GLN A 442 44.08 24.12 -31.76
C GLN A 442 44.26 22.89 -32.68
N SER A 443 44.00 21.68 -32.18
CA SER A 443 43.86 20.50 -33.02
C SER A 443 42.50 20.55 -33.72
N ARG A 444 42.42 20.13 -34.99
CA ARG A 444 41.24 20.23 -35.90
C ARG A 444 39.94 19.53 -35.43
N ARG A 445 39.81 19.17 -34.15
CA ARG A 445 38.76 18.32 -33.54
C ARG A 445 37.56 19.09 -32.95
N GLY A 446 37.56 20.43 -32.97
CA GLY A 446 36.44 21.28 -32.54
C GLY A 446 36.64 21.92 -31.16
N ALA A 447 35.61 22.59 -30.64
CA ALA A 447 35.61 23.23 -29.32
C ALA A 447 34.84 22.40 -28.28
N THR A 448 35.17 22.60 -26.99
CA THR A 448 34.37 22.08 -25.87
C THR A 448 33.70 23.26 -25.17
N VAL A 449 32.38 23.17 -24.97
CA VAL A 449 31.58 24.24 -24.36
C VAL A 449 30.90 23.68 -23.12
N ARG A 450 31.06 24.36 -21.98
CA ARG A 450 30.26 24.08 -20.78
C ARG A 450 28.92 24.80 -20.90
N MET A 451 27.86 24.04 -20.69
CA MET A 451 26.48 24.48 -20.65
C MET A 451 26.01 24.46 -19.20
N THR A 452 25.45 25.57 -18.75
CA THR A 452 24.76 25.67 -17.46
C THR A 452 23.33 26.06 -17.71
N ALA A 453 22.42 25.14 -17.42
CA ALA A 453 20.99 25.39 -17.44
C ALA A 453 20.52 25.76 -16.04
N SER A 454 19.67 26.78 -15.93
CA SER A 454 19.11 27.23 -14.64
C SER A 454 17.62 27.38 -14.77
N LEU A 455 16.88 26.80 -13.84
CA LEU A 455 15.43 26.83 -13.85
C LEU A 455 14.88 27.77 -12.80
N SER A 456 13.86 28.55 -13.18
CA SER A 456 13.13 29.40 -12.25
C SER A 456 11.61 29.35 -12.49
N PRO A 457 10.79 29.19 -11.44
CA PRO A 457 11.19 28.87 -10.06
C PRO A 457 11.73 27.43 -9.93
N CYS A 458 12.51 27.17 -8.88
CA CYS A 458 13.03 25.84 -8.53
C CYS A 458 11.88 25.03 -7.89
N PRO A 459 11.43 23.91 -8.47
CA PRO A 459 10.37 23.13 -7.87
C PRO A 459 10.84 22.39 -6.62
N ALA A 460 9.91 22.09 -5.72
CA ALA A 460 10.17 21.42 -4.46
C ALA A 460 10.61 19.94 -4.61
N VAL A 461 10.54 19.37 -5.82
CA VAL A 461 10.95 17.98 -6.08
C VAL A 461 12.43 17.91 -6.47
N THR A 462 13.17 16.97 -5.87
CA THR A 462 14.62 16.80 -6.03
C THR A 462 15.05 16.17 -7.36
N TRP A 463 14.12 15.68 -8.18
CA TRP A 463 14.39 14.82 -9.37
C TRP A 463 14.31 15.52 -10.74
N GLN A 464 14.51 16.82 -10.85
CA GLN A 464 14.25 17.50 -12.11
C GLN A 464 15.35 17.33 -13.16
N THR A 465 15.08 16.52 -14.18
CA THR A 465 16.03 16.28 -15.28
C THR A 465 15.99 17.36 -16.36
N VAL A 466 17.15 17.95 -16.64
CA VAL A 466 17.40 18.82 -17.78
C VAL A 466 18.06 18.04 -18.91
N ARG A 467 17.39 18.00 -20.06
CA ARG A 467 17.93 17.45 -21.31
C ARG A 467 18.71 18.52 -22.05
N PHE A 468 19.97 18.24 -22.38
CA PHE A 468 20.80 19.06 -23.25
C PHE A 468 20.72 18.52 -24.67
N GLU A 469 20.49 19.41 -25.64
CA GLU A 469 20.26 19.02 -27.02
C GLU A 469 21.11 19.85 -27.99
N ARG A 470 21.53 19.19 -29.08
CA ARG A 470 22.27 19.80 -30.19
C ARG A 470 21.47 19.65 -31.48
N ARG A 471 21.43 20.72 -32.29
CA ARG A 471 20.81 20.68 -33.61
C ARG A 471 21.74 20.00 -34.61
N VAL A 472 21.26 18.97 -35.29
CA VAL A 472 22.02 18.21 -36.30
C VAL A 472 21.19 18.07 -37.58
N LYS A 473 21.88 17.89 -38.72
CA LYS A 473 21.25 17.66 -40.01
C LYS A 473 20.97 16.15 -40.18
N GLN A 474 19.73 15.80 -40.49
CA GLN A 474 19.30 14.43 -40.79
C GLN A 474 18.59 14.45 -42.15
N GLY A 475 19.27 13.97 -43.18
CA GLY A 475 18.84 14.13 -44.57
C GLY A 475 18.72 15.61 -44.96
N ARG A 476 17.53 16.04 -45.39
CA ARG A 476 17.22 17.44 -45.72
C ARG A 476 16.75 18.27 -44.52
N ASN A 477 16.43 17.63 -43.39
CA ASN A 477 15.83 18.28 -42.23
C ASN A 477 16.83 18.54 -41.10
N TRP A 478 16.53 19.51 -40.23
CA TRP A 478 17.30 19.80 -39.02
C TRP A 478 16.55 19.35 -37.78
N VAL A 479 17.10 18.38 -37.07
CA VAL A 479 16.49 17.80 -35.86
C VAL A 479 17.30 18.12 -34.61
N TRP A 480 16.66 18.11 -33.46
CA TRP A 480 17.32 18.19 -32.16
C TRP A 480 17.66 16.78 -31.69
N ARG A 481 18.93 16.53 -31.35
CA ARG A 481 19.39 15.28 -30.74
C ARG A 481 19.83 15.56 -29.32
N GLN A 482 19.37 14.74 -28.38
CA GLN A 482 19.87 14.74 -27.01
C GLN A 482 21.35 14.40 -27.00
N VAL A 483 22.14 15.17 -26.24
CA VAL A 483 23.56 14.92 -26.00
C VAL A 483 23.82 14.52 -24.55
N ALA A 484 22.94 14.90 -23.62
CA ALA A 484 22.96 14.44 -22.23
C ALA A 484 21.63 14.74 -21.51
N SER A 485 21.41 14.04 -20.40
CA SER A 485 20.47 14.39 -19.34
C SER A 485 21.25 14.61 -18.04
N ARG A 486 20.92 15.66 -17.28
CA ARG A 486 21.48 15.91 -15.95
C ARG A 486 20.39 16.43 -15.03
N MET A 487 20.42 16.02 -13.76
CA MET A 487 19.54 16.60 -12.76
C MET A 487 19.94 18.04 -12.44
N ALA A 488 18.93 18.89 -12.24
CA ALA A 488 19.10 20.20 -11.67
C ALA A 488 19.25 20.04 -10.15
N THR A 489 20.43 20.37 -9.62
CA THR A 489 20.73 20.17 -8.19
C THR A 489 21.11 21.49 -7.50
N GLY A 490 21.08 21.47 -6.17
CA GLY A 490 21.43 22.57 -5.28
C GLY A 490 20.40 23.71 -5.22
N ASN A 491 20.64 24.69 -4.33
CA ASN A 491 19.72 25.80 -4.01
C ASN A 491 19.39 26.72 -5.21
N ARG A 492 20.03 26.54 -6.36
CA ARG A 492 19.82 27.34 -7.58
C ARG A 492 19.19 26.54 -8.73
N CYS A 493 18.80 25.27 -8.52
CA CYS A 493 18.25 24.39 -9.56
C CYS A 493 19.06 24.44 -10.87
N GLN A 494 20.34 24.04 -10.80
CA GLN A 494 21.25 24.11 -11.96
C GLN A 494 21.68 22.73 -12.44
N ALA A 495 21.67 22.56 -13.75
CA ALA A 495 22.24 21.39 -14.42
C ALA A 495 23.44 21.82 -15.27
N ASN A 496 24.53 21.06 -15.20
CA ASN A 496 25.78 21.38 -15.88
C ASN A 496 26.22 20.24 -16.79
N PHE A 497 26.60 20.56 -18.03
CA PHE A 497 27.13 19.56 -18.96
C PHE A 497 28.20 20.15 -19.89
N ARG A 498 29.23 19.37 -20.23
CA ARG A 498 30.24 19.77 -21.22
C ARG A 498 29.96 19.06 -22.54
N VAL A 499 29.72 19.84 -23.59
CA VAL A 499 29.55 19.30 -24.96
C VAL A 499 30.87 19.44 -25.71
N GLU A 500 31.38 18.33 -26.22
CA GLU A 500 32.62 18.27 -26.99
C GLU A 500 32.38 18.31 -28.50
N ARG A 501 33.47 18.49 -29.27
CA ARG A 501 33.49 18.44 -30.74
C ARG A 501 32.50 19.44 -31.37
N ILE A 502 32.32 20.59 -30.74
CA ILE A 502 31.47 21.67 -31.22
C ILE A 502 32.11 22.32 -32.44
N ARG A 503 31.33 22.44 -33.52
CA ARG A 503 31.73 23.10 -34.78
C ARG A 503 31.19 24.53 -34.84
N ARG A 504 31.68 25.30 -35.82
CA ARG A 504 31.18 26.65 -36.11
C ARG A 504 29.67 26.61 -36.32
N GLN A 505 28.93 27.54 -35.68
CA GLN A 505 27.47 27.66 -35.77
C GLN A 505 26.66 26.49 -35.17
N THR A 506 27.25 25.67 -34.31
CA THR A 506 26.47 24.65 -33.59
C THR A 506 25.41 25.31 -32.72
N ARG A 507 24.16 24.87 -32.86
CA ARG A 507 23.02 25.34 -32.07
C ARG A 507 22.74 24.37 -30.94
N LEU A 508 22.60 24.90 -29.73
CA LEU A 508 22.40 24.17 -28.49
C LEU A 508 21.16 24.71 -27.77
N ARG A 509 20.43 23.84 -27.08
CA ARG A 509 19.36 24.22 -26.15
C ARG A 509 19.31 23.25 -24.98
N ALA A 510 18.62 23.67 -23.92
CA ALA A 510 18.19 22.81 -22.83
C ALA A 510 16.66 22.67 -22.86
N ARG A 511 16.15 21.52 -22.43
CA ARG A 511 14.71 21.26 -22.29
C ARG A 511 14.45 20.56 -20.97
N VAL A 512 13.34 20.93 -20.33
CA VAL A 512 12.77 20.16 -19.23
C VAL A 512 11.34 19.79 -19.59
N VAL A 513 10.98 18.54 -19.32
CA VAL A 513 9.61 18.04 -19.49
C VAL A 513 8.67 18.68 -18.47
N SER A 514 7.37 18.61 -18.73
CA SER A 514 6.37 18.97 -17.72
C SER A 514 6.52 18.04 -16.53
N ILE A 515 6.40 18.60 -15.33
CA ILE A 515 6.20 17.83 -14.10
C ILE A 515 5.09 18.55 -13.35
N ASP A 516 4.36 17.83 -12.51
CA ASP A 516 3.16 18.38 -11.91
C ASP A 516 3.38 19.70 -11.16
N GLY A 517 2.41 20.60 -11.29
CA GLY A 517 2.50 21.99 -10.85
C GLY A 517 3.18 22.93 -11.85
N PHE A 518 3.75 22.44 -12.96
CA PHE A 518 4.53 23.29 -13.87
C PHE A 518 4.62 22.81 -15.33
N ARG A 519 4.55 23.76 -16.26
CA ARG A 519 4.68 23.47 -17.71
C ARG A 519 6.10 23.09 -18.12
N TRP A 520 6.21 22.33 -19.21
CA TRP A 520 7.50 22.08 -19.88
C TRP A 520 8.14 23.41 -20.29
N ALA A 521 9.47 23.47 -20.28
CA ALA A 521 10.21 24.66 -20.66
C ALA A 521 11.40 24.30 -21.54
N ALA A 522 11.67 25.15 -22.54
CA ALA A 522 12.88 25.08 -23.33
C ALA A 522 13.66 26.38 -23.18
N SER A 523 14.98 26.28 -23.14
CA SER A 523 15.84 27.46 -23.14
C SER A 523 15.81 28.14 -24.51
N PRO A 524 16.11 29.45 -24.58
CA PRO A 524 16.51 30.06 -25.83
C PRO A 524 17.64 29.27 -26.49
N VAL A 525 17.60 29.18 -27.83
CA VAL A 525 18.66 28.52 -28.58
C VAL A 525 19.93 29.36 -28.54
N ARG A 526 21.04 28.74 -28.11
CA ARG A 526 22.35 29.37 -28.10
C ARG A 526 23.18 28.85 -29.26
N THR A 527 23.83 29.75 -29.99
CA THR A 527 24.70 29.40 -31.12
C THR A 527 26.15 29.62 -30.74
N VAL A 528 26.97 28.59 -30.88
CA VAL A 528 28.41 28.69 -30.64
C VAL A 528 29.08 29.29 -31.87
N ARG A 529 29.66 30.48 -31.71
CA ARG A 529 30.36 31.23 -32.77
C ARG A 529 31.88 31.11 -32.58
N ILE A 530 32.46 30.08 -33.17
CA ILE A 530 33.91 29.90 -33.20
C ILE A 530 34.50 30.86 -34.25
N ASN A 531 35.37 31.77 -33.81
CA ASN A 531 36.14 32.61 -34.72
C ASN A 531 37.14 31.75 -35.52
N PRO A 532 37.33 31.99 -36.82
CA PRO A 532 38.36 31.31 -37.57
C PRO A 532 39.73 31.60 -36.95
N VAL A 533 40.55 30.56 -36.81
CA VAL A 533 41.97 30.74 -36.50
C VAL A 533 42.56 31.53 -37.67
N ARG A 534 43.16 32.70 -37.40
CA ARG A 534 43.97 33.40 -38.41
C ARG A 534 45.02 32.41 -38.88
N ARG A 535 44.89 31.92 -40.12
CA ARG A 535 46.02 31.28 -40.79
C ARG A 535 46.97 32.41 -41.09
N ASP A 536 48.06 32.53 -40.34
CA ASP A 536 49.20 33.27 -40.83
C ASP A 536 49.61 32.60 -42.15
N ARG A 537 49.41 33.33 -43.24
CA ARG A 537 49.93 32.96 -44.55
C ARG A 537 51.45 33.05 -44.43
N ARG A 538 52.12 31.90 -44.36
CA ARG A 538 53.53 31.82 -44.75
C ARG A 538 53.60 31.84 -46.27
#